data_AF-A0A975RAT0-F1
#
_entry.id   AF-A0A975RAT0-F1
#
_cell.length_a   1.000
_cell.length_b   1.000
_cell.length_c   1.000
_cell.angle_alpha   90.00
_cell.angle_beta   90.00
_cell.angle_gamma   90.00
#
_symmetry.space_group_name_H-M   'P 1'
#
loop_
_entity.id
_entity.type
_entity.pdbx_description
1 polymer ?
#
loop_
_entity_poly.entity_id
_entity_poly.type
_entity_poly.pdbx_seq_one_letter_code
_entity_poly.pdbx_strand_id
1 'polypeptide(L)'
;MQPIRQIYYDAPSTIEIPIELQHKTVEVILWPLDKTESQPRPETDANGWPLGFFAATAGCLAGDPIERAPQGDYENRLELE
;
A
#
# COMPACT_ATOMS: atom_id res chain seq x y z
N MET A 1 11.07 21.81 16.44
CA MET A 1 9.84 21.48 17.20
C MET A 1 9.62 19.99 17.08
N GLN A 2 9.38 19.29 18.19
CA GLN A 2 9.01 17.89 18.15
C GLN A 2 7.49 17.79 17.88
N PRO A 3 7.03 16.86 17.03
CA PRO A 3 5.61 16.66 16.79
C PRO A 3 4.92 16.13 18.05
N ILE A 4 3.76 16.68 18.38
CA ILE A 4 2.91 16.20 19.47
C ILE A 4 2.05 15.05 18.92
N ARG A 5 2.20 13.85 19.47
CA ARG A 5 1.34 12.70 19.15
C ARG A 5 0.40 12.44 20.33
N GLN A 6 -0.89 12.65 20.10
CA GLN A 6 -1.94 12.35 21.07
C GLN A 6 -2.86 11.25 20.52
N ILE A 7 -3.14 10.24 21.35
CA ILE A 7 -4.06 9.16 21.01
C ILE A 7 -5.35 9.38 21.79
N TYR A 8 -6.46 9.48 21.08
CA TYR A 8 -7.80 9.45 21.66
C TYR A 8 -8.38 8.06 21.44
N TYR A 9 -8.73 7.36 22.52
CA TYR A 9 -9.39 6.05 22.44
C TYR A 9 -10.87 6.16 22.05
N ASP A 10 -11.48 7.31 22.34
CA ASP A 10 -12.79 7.71 21.85
C ASP A 10 -12.64 9.14 21.34
N ALA A 11 -12.76 9.31 20.01
CA ALA A 11 -12.42 10.56 19.36
C ALA A 11 -13.49 11.63 19.68
N PRO A 12 -13.13 12.77 20.30
CA PRO A 12 -14.10 13.81 20.61
C PRO A 12 -14.59 14.52 19.34
N SER A 13 -15.77 15.14 19.42
CA SER A 13 -16.32 15.95 18.32
C SER A 13 -15.51 17.20 18.00
N THR A 14 -14.66 17.64 18.92
CA THR A 14 -13.84 18.86 18.81
C THR A 14 -12.45 18.62 19.40
N ILE A 15 -11.41 19.13 18.72
CA ILE A 15 -10.01 19.06 19.20
C ILE A 15 -9.57 20.46 19.60
N GLU A 16 -9.20 20.64 20.86
CA GLU A 16 -8.69 21.91 21.37
C GLU A 16 -7.23 22.11 20.95
N ILE A 17 -6.95 23.27 20.33
CA ILE A 17 -5.60 23.64 19.92
C ILE A 17 -4.92 24.37 21.09
N PRO A 18 -3.74 23.90 21.55
CA PRO A 18 -2.97 24.56 22.60
C PRO A 18 -2.72 26.04 22.30
N ILE A 19 -2.72 26.88 23.34
CA ILE A 19 -2.61 28.34 23.21
C ILE A 19 -1.32 28.76 22.47
N GLU A 20 -0.25 27.97 22.59
CA GLU A 20 1.04 28.22 21.94
C GLU A 20 0.99 28.03 20.42
N LEU A 21 -0.02 27.32 19.91
CA LEU A 21 -0.22 27.01 18.49
C LEU A 21 -1.33 27.86 17.84
N GLN A 22 -2.07 28.65 18.62
CA GLN A 22 -3.10 29.54 18.08
C GLN A 22 -2.47 30.62 17.18
N HIS A 23 -3.19 31.01 16.12
CA HIS A 23 -2.74 31.99 15.10
C HIS A 23 -1.47 31.61 14.33
N LYS A 24 -1.05 30.35 14.38
CA LYS A 24 0.07 29.82 13.60
C LYS A 24 -0.45 28.87 12.52
N THR A 25 0.27 28.78 11.41
CA THR A 25 0.03 27.73 10.40
C THR A 25 0.45 26.39 10.98
N VAL A 26 -0.51 25.46 11.11
CA VAL A 26 -0.29 24.13 11.66
C VAL A 26 -0.85 23.06 10.71
N GLU A 27 -0.19 21.91 10.67
CA GLU A 27 -0.68 20.71 10.01
C GLU A 27 -1.31 19.79 11.06
N VAL A 28 -2.55 19.36 10.84
CA VAL A 28 -3.28 18.46 11.74
C VAL A 28 -3.49 17.13 11.02
N ILE A 29 -2.87 16.07 11.54
CA ILE A 29 -3.00 14.72 11.00
C ILE A 29 -3.95 13.92 11.90
N LEU A 30 -5.14 13.60 11.38
CA LEU A 30 -6.11 12.71 12.03
C LEU A 30 -5.97 11.32 11.43
N TRP A 31 -5.60 10.35 12.27
CA TRP A 31 -5.44 8.97 11.85
C TRP A 31 -6.40 8.06 12.64
N PRO A 32 -7.40 7.45 12.00
CA PRO A 32 -8.26 6.48 12.67
C PRO A 32 -7.41 5.27 13.06
N LEU A 33 -7.32 4.98 14.35
CA LEU A 33 -6.56 3.84 14.89
C LEU A 33 -7.42 2.60 15.07
N ASP A 34 -8.74 2.74 14.93
CA ASP A 34 -9.59 1.59 14.78
C ASP A 34 -9.05 0.74 13.63
N LYS A 35 -9.12 -0.58 13.78
CA LYS A 35 -9.10 -1.46 12.62
C LYS A 35 -10.37 -1.13 11.85
N THR A 36 -10.38 -0.03 11.09
CA THR A 36 -11.25 0.13 9.94
C THR A 36 -11.18 -1.22 9.27
N GLU A 37 -12.30 -1.93 9.26
CA GLU A 37 -12.41 -3.18 8.53
C GLU A 37 -11.77 -2.87 7.19
N SER A 38 -10.59 -3.47 7.02
CA SER A 38 -9.72 -3.27 5.88
C SER A 38 -10.62 -3.27 4.67
N GLN A 39 -10.50 -2.25 3.82
CA GLN A 39 -11.21 -2.13 2.54
C GLN A 39 -11.66 -3.51 2.07
N PRO A 40 -12.97 -3.71 1.77
CA PRO A 40 -13.55 -5.04 1.58
C PRO A 40 -12.54 -5.88 0.81
N ARG A 41 -11.94 -6.86 1.52
CA ARG A 41 -10.90 -7.68 0.91
C ARG A 41 -11.56 -8.23 -0.35
N PRO A 42 -10.99 -7.98 -1.55
CA PRO A 42 -11.65 -8.39 -2.77
C PRO A 42 -11.97 -9.86 -2.64
N GLU A 43 -13.22 -10.21 -2.93
CA GLU A 43 -13.65 -11.60 -2.87
C GLU A 43 -12.64 -12.45 -3.62
N THR A 44 -12.21 -13.55 -3.00
CA THR A 44 -11.18 -14.42 -3.57
C THR A 44 -11.80 -15.70 -4.12
N ASP A 45 -11.23 -16.25 -5.18
CA ASP A 45 -11.59 -17.58 -5.67
C ASP A 45 -11.11 -18.70 -4.72
N ALA A 46 -11.37 -19.96 -5.08
CA ALA A 46 -10.96 -21.14 -4.31
C ALA A 46 -9.43 -21.26 -4.12
N ASN A 47 -8.64 -20.55 -4.93
CA ASN A 47 -7.18 -20.54 -4.89
C ASN A 47 -6.63 -19.29 -4.20
N GLY A 48 -7.50 -18.42 -3.67
CA GLY A 48 -7.12 -17.20 -2.97
C GLY A 48 -6.83 -15.99 -3.86
N TRP A 49 -7.13 -16.05 -5.17
CA TRP A 49 -6.92 -14.92 -6.08
C TRP A 49 -8.10 -13.95 -6.05
N PRO A 50 -7.88 -12.63 -6.12
CA PRO A 50 -8.98 -11.67 -6.26
C PRO A 50 -9.84 -12.00 -7.49
N LEU A 51 -11.16 -12.04 -7.32
CA LEU A 51 -12.10 -12.27 -8.41
C LEU A 51 -11.88 -11.23 -9.52
N GLY A 52 -11.84 -11.70 -10.77
CA GLY A 52 -11.64 -10.85 -11.95
C GLY A 52 -10.19 -10.41 -12.21
N PHE A 53 -9.23 -10.73 -11.34
CA PHE A 53 -7.82 -10.36 -11.50
C PHE A 53 -7.26 -10.76 -12.87
N PHE A 54 -7.43 -12.02 -13.29
CA PHE A 54 -6.89 -12.50 -14.56
C PHE A 54 -7.50 -11.80 -15.78
N ALA A 55 -8.82 -11.56 -15.76
CA ALA A 55 -9.51 -10.83 -16.83
C ALA A 55 -9.02 -9.38 -16.93
N ALA A 56 -8.80 -8.73 -15.78
CA ALA A 56 -8.27 -7.37 -15.72
C ALA A 56 -6.82 -7.26 -16.20
N THR A 57 -6.01 -8.31 -16.05
CA THR A 57 -4.60 -8.33 -16.47
C THR A 57 -4.37 -8.89 -17.88
N ALA A 58 -5.40 -9.49 -18.49
CA ALA A 58 -5.28 -10.10 -19.81
C ALA A 58 -4.92 -9.03 -20.86
N GLY A 59 -3.75 -9.16 -21.48
CA GLY A 59 -3.28 -8.21 -22.48
C GLY A 59 -2.67 -6.93 -21.92
N CYS A 60 -2.49 -6.80 -20.60
CA CYS A 60 -1.81 -5.65 -19.98
C CYS A 60 -0.28 -5.70 -20.07
N LEU A 61 0.27 -6.58 -20.92
CA LEU A 61 1.72 -6.62 -21.14
C LEU A 61 2.14 -5.32 -21.83
N ALA A 62 2.75 -4.42 -21.06
CA ALA A 62 3.06 -3.05 -21.48
C ALA A 62 4.17 -2.94 -22.55
N GLY A 63 4.81 -4.04 -22.92
CA GLY A 63 5.82 -4.07 -23.97
C GLY A 63 5.18 -4.20 -25.34
N ASP A 64 5.00 -3.08 -26.05
CA ASP A 64 4.82 -3.10 -27.51
C ASP A 64 5.77 -2.09 -28.19
N PRO A 65 6.88 -2.55 -28.78
CA PRO A 65 7.29 -3.95 -28.92
C PRO A 65 7.80 -4.54 -27.59
N ILE A 66 7.63 -5.85 -27.41
CA ILE A 66 8.24 -6.58 -26.29
C ILE A 66 9.76 -6.53 -26.45
N GLU A 67 10.45 -5.79 -25.60
CA GLU A 67 11.91 -5.78 -25.55
C GLU A 67 12.41 -7.10 -24.94
N ARG A 68 13.14 -7.89 -25.74
CA ARG A 68 13.83 -9.08 -25.23
C ARG A 68 15.18 -8.67 -24.67
N ALA A 69 15.31 -8.71 -23.34
CA ALA A 69 16.59 -8.53 -22.68
C ALA A 69 17.63 -9.58 -23.15
N PRO A 70 18.93 -9.27 -23.11
CA PRO A 70 19.98 -10.24 -23.40
C PRO A 70 19.86 -11.46 -22.47
N GLN A 71 20.01 -12.67 -23.01
CA GLN A 71 19.80 -13.93 -22.28
C GLN A 71 20.93 -14.27 -21.28
N GLY A 72 21.92 -13.40 -21.11
CA GLY A 72 23.10 -13.65 -20.29
C GLY A 72 23.99 -14.76 -20.85
N ASP A 73 25.02 -15.12 -20.08
CA ASP A 73 25.89 -16.25 -20.36
C ASP A 73 25.28 -17.55 -19.84
N TYR A 74 25.64 -18.68 -20.45
CA TYR A 74 25.21 -19.99 -19.97
C TYR A 74 25.75 -20.29 -18.57
N GLU A 75 24.91 -20.89 -17.73
CA GLU A 75 25.36 -21.48 -16.47
C GLU A 75 26.26 -22.69 -16.75
N ASN A 76 27.42 -22.72 -16.09
CA ASN A 76 28.26 -23.92 -16.07
C ASN A 76 27.62 -24.95 -15.14
N ARG A 77 27.10 -26.04 -15.71
CA ARG A 77 26.59 -27.20 -14.96
C ARG A 77 27.68 -28.25 -14.80
N LEU A 78 27.64 -29.00 -13.69
CA LEU A 78 28.52 -30.14 -13.47
C LEU A 78 28.30 -31.20 -14.56
N GLU A 79 29.36 -31.89 -14.96
CA GLU A 79 29.22 -33.06 -15.83
C GLU A 79 28.41 -34.14 -15.13
N LEU A 80 27.57 -34.82 -15.90
CA LEU A 80 26.80 -35.96 -15.41
C LEU A 80 27.76 -37.17 -15.36
N GLU A 81 27.83 -37.84 -14.22
CA GLU A 81 28.54 -39.12 -14.03
C GLU A 81 27.86 -40.29 -14.77
#